data_AF-A0A9N7N4L3-F1
#
_entry.id   AF-A0A9N7N4L3-F1
#
_cell.length_a   1.000
_cell.length_b   1.000
_cell.length_c   1.000
_cell.angle_alpha   90.00
_cell.angle_beta   90.00
_cell.angle_gamma   90.00
#
_symmetry.space_group_name_H-M   'P 1'
#
loop_
_entity.id
_entity.type
_entity.pdbx_description
1 polymer ?
#
loop_
_entity_poly.entity_id
_entity_poly.type
_entity_poly.pdbx_seq_one_letter_code
_entity_poly.pdbx_strand_id
1 'polypeptide(L)'
;MQGPSNGSVLARMAERRLVCEREIPIQQQRIDSLITVSKIRFDSAKFEAQRTIQTQVKTRKEAKRIALMESISSMQGRIEELKELVEDQGEKKNQYAAIISQQLEALTASKEKCSGKKEHQKQIEEAISWYNRVLGFRIECGHGVKFVFCNINRENPQEEYSFTIRHENDIYTLLKCDPPLSDTKKMVNELNKTNGLFKFVRMMREKFQESATRGISQRFSSHDQDPSVISLSAPVSPVSTERSLQTPRKEKGQLEFLESQSKSRKVTKGLSLQSSSCRRSARLRGLN
;
A
#
# COMPACT_ATOMS: atom_id res chain seq x y z
N MET A 1 53.36 -106.54 80.23
CA MET A 1 52.88 -105.42 81.06
C MET A 1 54.06 -104.82 81.83
N GLN A 2 54.71 -103.81 81.26
CA GLN A 2 55.50 -102.81 81.98
C GLN A 2 55.34 -101.54 81.13
N GLY A 3 54.34 -100.74 81.50
CA GLY A 3 54.01 -99.50 80.79
C GLY A 3 55.19 -98.54 80.83
N PRO A 4 55.38 -97.70 79.81
CA PRO A 4 56.46 -96.73 79.82
C PRO A 4 56.31 -95.82 81.04
N SER A 5 57.41 -95.70 81.79
CA SER A 5 57.56 -94.89 83.00
C SER A 5 56.97 -93.49 82.81
N ASN A 6 56.05 -93.11 83.70
CA ASN A 6 55.39 -91.81 83.78
C ASN A 6 56.36 -90.61 83.77
N GLY A 7 57.65 -90.81 84.12
CA GLY A 7 58.69 -89.78 84.11
C GLY A 7 59.14 -89.31 82.71
N SER A 8 59.11 -90.17 81.69
CA SER A 8 59.52 -89.80 80.32
C SER A 8 58.49 -88.91 79.62
N VAL A 9 57.21 -89.15 79.90
CA VAL A 9 56.09 -88.36 79.36
C VAL A 9 56.08 -86.95 79.99
N LEU A 10 56.37 -86.84 81.29
CA LEU A 10 56.44 -85.56 82.00
C LEU A 10 57.55 -84.64 81.46
N ALA A 11 58.73 -85.18 81.15
CA ALA A 11 59.84 -84.39 80.58
C ALA A 11 59.50 -83.82 79.20
N ARG A 12 58.87 -84.61 78.31
CA ARG A 12 58.44 -84.15 76.98
C ARG A 12 57.30 -83.12 77.05
N MET A 13 56.41 -83.24 78.04
CA MET A 13 55.38 -82.23 78.29
C MET A 13 55.99 -80.92 78.82
N ALA A 14 57.01 -80.98 79.67
CA ALA A 14 57.73 -79.81 80.17
C ALA A 14 58.49 -79.07 79.05
N GLU A 15 59.13 -79.79 78.13
CA GLU A 15 59.81 -79.20 76.96
C GLU A 15 58.82 -78.52 76.01
N ARG A 16 57.69 -79.17 75.70
CA ARG A 16 56.62 -78.55 74.92
C ARG A 16 56.03 -77.33 75.61
N ARG A 17 55.89 -77.36 76.94
CA ARG A 17 55.42 -76.22 77.72
C ARG A 17 56.38 -75.03 77.62
N LEU A 18 57.69 -75.25 77.72
CA LEU A 18 58.71 -74.20 77.55
C LEU A 18 58.75 -73.61 76.13
N VAL A 19 58.45 -74.42 75.11
CA VAL A 19 58.30 -73.92 73.73
C VAL A 19 57.04 -73.06 73.61
N CYS A 20 55.90 -73.52 74.14
CA CYS A 20 54.67 -72.73 74.14
C CYS A 20 54.82 -71.42 74.94
N GLU A 21 55.46 -71.46 76.11
CA GLU A 21 55.70 -70.28 76.97
C GLU A 21 56.57 -69.22 76.26
N ARG A 22 57.46 -69.61 75.35
CA ARG A 22 58.24 -68.67 74.51
C ARG A 22 57.52 -68.22 73.24
N GLU A 23 56.78 -69.11 72.58
CA GLU A 23 56.17 -68.82 71.27
C GLU A 23 54.88 -67.97 71.39
N ILE A 24 54.08 -68.20 72.44
CA ILE A 24 52.84 -67.43 72.69
C ILE A 24 53.07 -65.92 72.71
N PRO A 25 54.01 -65.36 73.50
CA PRO A 25 54.23 -63.91 73.53
C PRO A 25 54.76 -63.36 72.20
N ILE A 26 55.55 -64.15 71.45
CA ILE A 26 56.03 -63.75 70.12
C ILE A 26 54.86 -63.65 69.13
N GLN A 27 53.96 -64.62 69.13
CA GLN A 27 52.77 -64.59 68.28
C GLN A 27 51.81 -63.48 68.69
N GLN A 28 51.64 -63.23 69.99
CA GLN A 28 50.86 -62.10 70.48
C GLN A 28 51.44 -60.77 70.00
N GLN A 29 52.76 -60.57 70.12
CA GLN A 29 53.43 -59.36 69.63
C GLN A 29 53.26 -59.17 68.11
N ARG A 30 53.33 -60.24 67.32
CA ARG A 30 53.10 -60.19 65.86
C ARG A 30 51.66 -59.79 65.53
N ILE A 31 50.69 -60.35 66.26
CA ILE A 31 49.27 -59.99 66.12
C ILE A 31 49.06 -58.52 66.47
N ASP A 32 49.59 -58.06 67.60
CA ASP A 32 49.45 -56.67 68.05
C ASP A 32 50.12 -55.68 67.07
N SER A 33 51.27 -56.05 66.52
CA SER A 33 51.97 -55.28 65.48
C SER A 33 51.13 -55.18 64.20
N LEU A 34 50.58 -56.30 63.73
CA LEU A 34 49.73 -56.34 62.53
C LEU A 34 48.44 -55.53 62.73
N ILE A 35 47.82 -55.61 63.91
CA ILE A 35 46.65 -54.80 64.29
C ILE A 35 47.00 -53.32 64.22
N THR A 36 48.14 -52.92 64.80
CA THR A 36 48.60 -51.53 64.82
C THR A 36 48.83 -50.98 63.41
N VAL A 37 49.54 -51.73 62.56
CA VAL A 37 49.78 -51.35 61.15
C VAL A 37 48.47 -51.25 60.38
N SER A 38 47.56 -52.20 60.56
CA SER A 38 46.25 -52.19 59.90
C SER A 38 45.42 -50.97 60.31
N LYS A 39 45.45 -50.61 61.60
CA LYS A 39 44.78 -49.41 62.12
C LYS A 39 45.34 -48.13 61.50
N ILE A 40 46.67 -47.97 61.47
CA ILE A 40 47.32 -46.80 60.86
C ILE A 40 46.96 -46.69 59.38
N ARG A 41 46.98 -47.81 58.64
CA ARG A 41 46.60 -47.83 57.22
C ARG A 41 45.15 -47.44 57.01
N PHE A 42 44.24 -47.93 57.86
CA PHE A 42 42.83 -47.58 57.80
C PHE A 42 42.62 -46.09 58.07
N ASP A 43 43.23 -45.54 59.13
CA ASP A 43 43.11 -44.13 59.48
C ASP A 43 43.69 -43.22 58.40
N SER A 44 44.82 -43.61 57.80
CA SER A 44 45.42 -42.92 56.66
C SER A 44 44.50 -42.93 55.43
N ALA A 45 43.95 -44.09 55.05
CA ALA A 45 43.03 -44.20 53.93
C ALA A 45 41.74 -43.38 54.16
N LYS A 46 41.23 -43.38 55.39
CA LYS A 46 40.07 -42.57 55.79
C LYS A 46 40.37 -41.07 55.65
N PHE A 47 41.54 -40.62 56.12
CA PHE A 47 41.94 -39.22 56.03
C PHE A 47 42.10 -38.76 54.58
N GLU A 48 42.76 -39.56 53.73
CA GLU A 48 42.94 -39.26 52.31
C GLU A 48 41.60 -39.21 51.55
N ALA A 49 40.68 -40.15 51.84
CA ALA A 49 39.34 -40.12 51.27
C ALA A 49 38.58 -38.84 51.66
N GLN A 50 38.66 -38.44 52.95
CA GLN A 50 38.00 -37.23 53.44
C GLN A 50 38.60 -35.96 52.81
N ARG A 51 39.92 -35.89 52.65
CA ARG A 51 40.63 -34.80 51.98
C ARG A 51 40.24 -34.71 50.50
N THR A 52 40.13 -35.85 49.82
CA THR A 52 39.71 -35.92 48.41
C THR A 52 38.27 -35.43 48.22
N ILE A 53 37.33 -35.85 49.08
CA ILE A 53 35.95 -35.36 49.05
C ILE A 53 35.91 -33.84 49.29
N GLN A 54 36.68 -33.34 50.27
CA GLN A 54 36.71 -31.91 50.59
C GLN A 54 37.23 -31.06 49.43
N THR A 55 38.32 -31.50 48.78
CA THR A 55 38.92 -30.80 47.63
C THR A 55 37.97 -30.81 46.43
N GLN A 56 37.34 -31.94 46.11
CA GLN A 56 36.35 -32.02 45.03
C GLN A 56 35.14 -31.09 45.26
N VAL A 57 34.62 -31.03 46.49
CA VAL A 57 33.50 -30.13 46.82
C VAL A 57 33.92 -28.67 46.66
N LYS A 58 35.13 -28.29 47.08
CA LYS A 58 35.67 -26.93 46.89
C LYS A 58 35.81 -26.59 45.40
N THR A 59 36.44 -27.46 44.61
CA THR A 59 36.60 -27.27 43.16
C THR A 59 35.25 -27.15 42.44
N ARG A 60 34.27 -27.98 42.82
CA ARG A 60 32.91 -27.91 42.24
C ARG A 60 32.20 -26.60 42.59
N LYS A 61 32.36 -26.10 43.82
CA LYS A 61 31.79 -24.81 44.23
C LYS A 61 32.43 -23.66 43.45
N GLU A 62 33.74 -23.71 43.26
CA GLU A 62 34.48 -22.67 42.53
C GLU A 62 34.12 -22.68 41.04
N ALA A 63 34.09 -23.84 40.39
CA ALA A 63 33.66 -23.96 39.00
C ALA A 63 32.25 -23.40 38.77
N LYS A 64 31.33 -23.59 39.74
CA LYS A 64 29.99 -22.99 39.68
C LYS A 64 30.01 -21.47 39.82
N ARG A 65 30.89 -20.91 40.67
CA ARG A 65 31.03 -19.44 40.79
C ARG A 65 31.57 -18.84 39.50
N ILE A 66 32.59 -19.45 38.91
CA ILE A 66 33.19 -18.98 37.65
C ILE A 66 32.16 -19.02 36.53
N ALA A 67 31.46 -20.13 36.34
CA ALA A 67 30.42 -20.24 35.32
C ALA A 67 29.28 -19.22 35.50
N LEU A 68 28.90 -18.93 36.75
CA LEU A 68 27.90 -17.89 37.02
C LEU A 68 28.43 -16.49 36.70
N MET A 69 29.69 -16.21 37.03
CA MET A 69 30.32 -14.92 36.74
C MET A 69 30.42 -14.68 35.24
N GLU A 70 30.85 -15.68 34.46
CA GLU A 70 30.87 -15.63 32.99
C GLU A 70 29.47 -15.38 32.41
N SER A 71 28.45 -16.05 32.95
CA SER A 71 27.06 -15.84 32.55
C SER A 71 26.58 -14.41 32.84
N ILE A 72 26.92 -13.86 34.02
CA ILE A 72 26.59 -12.47 34.38
C ILE A 72 27.29 -11.49 33.43
N SER A 73 28.59 -11.66 33.19
CA SER A 73 29.34 -10.80 32.27
C SER A 73 28.80 -10.86 30.84
N SER A 74 28.41 -12.05 30.38
CA SER A 74 27.75 -12.23 29.07
C SER A 74 26.40 -11.49 29.01
N MET A 75 25.57 -11.59 30.05
CA MET A 75 24.30 -10.87 30.11
C MET A 75 24.48 -9.35 30.16
N GLN A 76 25.49 -8.87 30.90
CA GLN A 76 25.82 -7.44 30.96
C GLN A 76 26.21 -6.88 29.59
N GLY A 77 27.03 -7.62 28.82
CA GLY A 77 27.37 -7.23 27.45
C GLY A 77 26.14 -7.07 26.56
N ARG A 78 25.21 -8.04 26.62
CA ARG A 78 23.95 -7.98 25.86
C ARG A 78 23.04 -6.82 26.28
N ILE A 79 23.05 -6.44 27.56
CA ILE A 79 22.26 -5.28 28.03
C ILE A 79 22.81 -3.99 27.43
N GLU A 80 24.13 -3.82 27.38
CA GLU A 80 24.73 -2.62 26.81
C GLU A 80 24.51 -2.54 25.29
N GLU A 81 24.65 -3.65 24.57
CA GLU A 81 24.32 -3.73 23.13
C GLU A 81 22.86 -3.34 22.85
N LEU A 82 21.92 -3.84 23.65
CA LEU A 82 20.50 -3.50 23.51
C LEU A 82 20.22 -2.03 23.83
N LYS A 83 20.93 -1.47 24.82
CA LYS A 83 20.79 -0.07 25.19
C LYS A 83 21.26 0.86 24.06
N GLU A 84 22.42 0.58 23.46
CA GLU A 84 22.92 1.32 22.30
C GLU A 84 21.92 1.26 21.13
N LEU A 85 21.35 0.08 20.85
CA LEU A 85 20.36 -0.09 19.79
C LEU A 85 19.06 0.70 20.05
N VAL A 86 18.62 0.79 21.30
CA VAL A 86 17.44 1.58 21.67
C VAL A 86 17.69 3.08 21.52
N GLU A 87 18.89 3.56 21.87
CA GLU A 87 19.27 4.97 21.69
C GLU A 87 19.31 5.34 20.21
N ASP A 88 19.99 4.57 19.36
CA ASP A 88 20.03 4.78 17.89
C ASP A 88 18.62 4.75 17.27
N GLN A 89 17.76 3.82 17.71
CA GLN A 89 16.39 3.77 17.24
C GLN A 89 15.57 5.01 17.69
N GLY A 90 15.82 5.51 18.89
CA GLY A 90 15.26 6.75 19.41
C GLY A 90 15.65 7.96 18.56
N GLU A 91 16.93 8.08 18.21
CA GLU A 91 17.44 9.14 17.34
C GLU A 91 16.81 9.09 15.95
N LYS A 92 16.75 7.91 15.32
CA LYS A 92 16.10 7.72 14.02
C LYS A 92 14.64 8.13 14.05
N LYS A 93 13.89 7.72 15.08
CA LYS A 93 12.48 8.11 15.25
C LYS A 93 12.33 9.62 15.35
N ASN A 94 13.22 10.30 16.07
CA ASN A 94 13.21 11.75 16.20
C ASN A 94 13.52 12.46 14.87
N GLN A 95 14.47 11.94 14.09
CA GLN A 95 14.77 12.45 12.74
C GLN A 95 13.56 12.34 11.81
N TYR A 96 12.90 11.17 11.77
CA TYR A 96 11.68 11.00 10.97
C TYR A 96 10.55 11.92 11.44
N ALA A 97 10.37 12.08 12.75
CA ALA A 97 9.37 13.01 13.29
C ALA A 97 9.64 14.45 12.85
N ALA A 98 10.90 14.90 12.86
CA ALA A 98 11.27 16.23 12.39
C ALA A 98 10.99 16.42 10.89
N ILE A 99 11.34 15.44 10.06
CA ILE A 99 11.06 15.46 8.60
C ILE A 99 9.56 15.54 8.35
N ILE A 100 8.76 14.72 9.04
CA ILE A 100 7.31 14.69 8.88
C ILE A 100 6.70 16.05 9.28
N SER A 101 7.13 16.62 10.42
CA SER A 101 6.67 17.93 10.86
C SER A 101 6.99 19.03 9.84
N GLN A 102 8.22 19.05 9.31
CA GLN A 102 8.64 20.01 8.29
C GLN A 102 7.81 19.88 7.00
N GLN A 103 7.54 18.65 6.54
CA GLN A 103 6.71 18.41 5.36
C GLN A 103 5.26 18.83 5.59
N LEU A 104 4.73 18.61 6.80
CA LEU A 104 3.38 19.00 7.15
C LEU A 104 3.22 20.53 7.14
N GLU A 105 4.18 21.26 7.69
CA GLU A 105 4.21 22.73 7.66
C GLU A 105 4.32 23.29 6.23
N ALA A 106 5.17 22.70 5.39
CA ALA A 106 5.27 23.09 3.98
C ALA A 106 3.94 22.88 3.23
N LEU A 107 3.25 21.77 3.52
CA LEU A 107 1.94 21.47 2.94
C LEU A 107 0.87 22.47 3.39
N THR A 108 0.79 22.79 4.69
CA THR A 108 -0.19 23.76 5.19
C THR A 108 0.04 25.16 4.59
N ALA A 109 1.29 25.64 4.57
CA ALA A 109 1.64 26.92 3.96
C ALA A 109 1.31 26.98 2.46
N SER A 110 1.48 25.87 1.73
CA SER A 110 1.11 25.79 0.30
C SER A 110 -0.41 25.76 0.07
N LYS A 111 -1.15 25.09 0.97
CA LYS A 111 -2.61 24.98 0.90
C LYS A 111 -3.27 26.33 1.14
N GLU A 112 -2.77 27.12 2.09
CA GLU A 112 -3.22 28.48 2.34
C GLU A 112 -2.97 29.40 1.15
N LYS A 113 -1.82 29.28 0.47
CA LYS A 113 -1.57 30.01 -0.78
C LYS A 113 -2.49 29.59 -1.93
N CYS A 114 -3.05 28.38 -1.88
CA CYS A 114 -3.92 27.84 -2.92
C CYS A 114 -5.39 28.22 -2.74
N SER A 115 -5.86 28.46 -1.51
CA SER A 115 -7.25 28.86 -1.26
C SER A 115 -7.60 30.19 -1.94
N GLY A 116 -6.70 31.19 -1.85
CA GLY A 116 -6.87 32.47 -2.56
C GLY A 116 -6.89 32.33 -4.09
N LYS A 117 -6.10 31.40 -4.65
CA LYS A 117 -6.08 31.12 -6.09
C LYS A 117 -7.39 30.53 -6.59
N LYS A 118 -8.05 29.68 -5.78
CA LYS A 118 -9.34 29.07 -6.16
C LYS A 118 -10.44 30.11 -6.29
N GLU A 119 -10.45 31.13 -5.43
CA GLU A 119 -11.45 32.19 -5.50
C GLU A 119 -11.23 33.08 -6.73
N HIS A 120 -9.98 33.46 -7.00
CA HIS A 120 -9.65 34.21 -8.22
C HIS A 120 -9.98 33.44 -9.50
N GLN A 121 -9.73 32.13 -9.52
CA GLN A 121 -10.08 31.27 -10.65
C GLN A 121 -11.59 31.25 -10.92
N LYS A 122 -12.43 31.16 -9.87
CA LYS A 122 -13.89 31.22 -10.02
C LYS A 122 -14.36 32.56 -10.60
N GLN A 123 -13.77 33.67 -10.15
CA GLN A 123 -14.09 35.00 -10.67
C GLN A 123 -13.74 35.13 -12.15
N ILE A 124 -12.61 34.57 -12.59
CA ILE A 124 -12.22 34.52 -14.00
C ILE A 124 -13.22 33.68 -14.81
N GLU A 125 -13.60 32.49 -14.32
CA GLU A 125 -14.56 31.61 -14.99
C GLU A 125 -15.96 32.24 -15.10
N GLU A 126 -16.41 32.94 -14.07
CA GLU A 126 -17.66 33.69 -14.07
C GLU A 126 -17.61 34.84 -15.08
N ALA A 127 -16.51 35.60 -15.11
CA ALA A 127 -16.32 36.67 -16.10
C ALA A 127 -16.32 36.13 -17.54
N ILE A 128 -15.58 35.04 -17.81
CA ILE A 128 -15.57 34.38 -19.13
C ILE A 128 -16.98 33.94 -19.52
N SER A 129 -17.71 33.32 -18.61
CA SER A 129 -19.09 32.87 -18.87
C SER A 129 -20.02 34.04 -19.18
N TRP A 130 -19.89 35.15 -18.43
CA TRP A 130 -20.64 36.37 -18.69
C TRP A 130 -20.35 36.95 -20.07
N TYR A 131 -19.07 37.10 -20.44
CA TYR A 131 -18.67 37.59 -21.77
C TYR A 131 -19.15 36.67 -22.89
N ASN A 132 -18.99 35.34 -22.73
CA ASN A 132 -19.43 34.36 -23.70
C ASN A 132 -20.94 34.49 -23.99
N ARG A 133 -21.74 34.65 -22.93
CA ARG A 133 -23.20 34.82 -23.03
C ARG A 133 -23.59 36.15 -23.66
N VAL A 134 -23.03 37.26 -23.18
CA VAL A 134 -23.43 38.62 -23.58
C VAL A 134 -23.00 38.92 -25.01
N LEU A 135 -21.80 38.50 -25.40
CA LEU A 135 -21.26 38.77 -26.73
C LEU A 135 -21.70 37.72 -27.76
N GLY A 136 -22.19 36.55 -27.32
CA GLY A 136 -22.38 35.40 -28.19
C GLY A 136 -21.05 35.01 -28.84
N PHE A 137 -19.97 35.03 -28.07
CA PHE A 137 -18.61 34.92 -28.59
C PHE A 137 -17.76 34.12 -27.61
N ARG A 138 -17.18 33.01 -28.07
CA ARG A 138 -16.27 32.19 -27.26
C ARG A 138 -15.01 31.86 -28.04
N ILE A 139 -13.95 31.53 -27.30
CA ILE A 139 -12.66 31.15 -27.85
C ILE A 139 -12.34 29.72 -27.42
N GLU A 140 -11.98 28.87 -28.37
CA GLU A 140 -11.56 27.49 -28.16
C GLU A 140 -10.08 27.35 -28.51
N CYS A 141 -9.27 26.84 -27.58
CA CYS A 141 -7.84 26.62 -27.78
C CYS A 141 -7.57 25.19 -28.26
N GLY A 142 -6.77 25.03 -29.32
CA GLY A 142 -6.36 23.72 -29.86
C GLY A 142 -5.16 23.84 -30.80
N HIS A 143 -5.20 23.18 -31.96
CA HIS A 143 -4.18 23.31 -33.03
C HIS A 143 -4.07 24.74 -33.60
N GLY A 144 -5.03 25.60 -33.27
CA GLY A 144 -4.97 27.05 -33.39
C GLY A 144 -5.93 27.67 -32.38
N VAL A 145 -6.15 28.97 -32.47
CA VAL A 145 -7.17 29.67 -31.68
C VAL A 145 -8.43 29.76 -32.54
N LYS A 146 -9.50 29.09 -32.12
CA LYS A 146 -10.79 29.09 -32.80
C LYS A 146 -11.72 30.10 -32.14
N PHE A 147 -12.17 31.04 -32.94
CA PHE A 147 -13.12 32.09 -32.57
C PHE A 147 -14.49 31.61 -33.03
N VAL A 148 -15.45 31.52 -32.09
CA VAL A 148 -16.81 31.07 -32.39
C VAL A 148 -17.80 32.15 -32.00
N PHE A 149 -18.68 32.48 -32.93
CA PHE A 149 -19.77 33.42 -32.76
C PHE A 149 -21.11 32.69 -32.84
N CYS A 150 -22.00 33.05 -31.94
CA CYS A 150 -23.43 32.78 -31.98
C CYS A 150 -24.17 34.12 -32.09
N ASN A 151 -25.50 34.09 -32.13
CA ASN A 151 -26.35 35.28 -32.25
C ASN A 151 -26.02 36.14 -33.49
N ILE A 152 -25.58 35.49 -34.58
CA ILE A 152 -25.34 36.13 -35.88
C ILE A 152 -26.61 36.07 -36.72
N ASN A 153 -27.13 34.87 -36.94
CA ASN A 153 -28.38 34.65 -37.64
C ASN A 153 -29.58 34.87 -36.71
N ARG A 154 -30.50 35.77 -37.09
CA ARG A 154 -31.70 36.06 -36.29
C ARG A 154 -32.73 34.93 -36.31
N GLU A 155 -32.78 34.15 -37.39
CA GLU A 155 -33.68 33.01 -37.51
C GLU A 155 -33.22 31.81 -36.68
N ASN A 156 -31.89 31.64 -36.57
CA ASN A 156 -31.28 30.60 -35.75
C ASN A 156 -30.13 31.17 -34.90
N PRO A 157 -30.43 31.75 -33.72
CA PRO A 157 -29.42 32.37 -32.85
C PRO A 157 -28.34 31.40 -32.35
N GLN A 158 -28.63 30.10 -32.34
CA GLN A 158 -27.68 29.05 -31.92
C GLN A 158 -26.77 28.58 -33.06
N GLU A 159 -26.98 29.07 -34.29
CA GLU A 159 -26.08 28.78 -35.41
C GLU A 159 -24.68 29.33 -35.12
N GLU A 160 -23.68 28.47 -35.28
CA GLU A 160 -22.29 28.81 -34.99
C GLU A 160 -21.55 29.25 -36.26
N TYR A 161 -20.90 30.41 -36.17
CA TYR A 161 -20.01 30.95 -37.18
C TYR A 161 -18.62 30.97 -36.59
N SER A 162 -17.63 30.38 -37.25
CA SER A 162 -16.31 30.25 -36.65
C SER A 162 -15.17 30.42 -37.62
N PHE A 163 -14.04 30.84 -37.10
CA PHE A 163 -12.77 30.78 -37.82
C PHE A 163 -11.66 30.36 -36.87
N THR A 164 -10.58 29.82 -37.41
CA THR A 164 -9.42 29.37 -36.64
C THR A 164 -8.17 30.00 -37.22
N ILE A 165 -7.44 30.73 -36.40
CA ILE A 165 -6.15 31.30 -36.77
C ILE A 165 -5.02 30.63 -35.98
N ARG A 166 -3.85 30.56 -36.59
CA ARG A 166 -2.60 30.19 -35.94
C ARG A 166 -1.61 31.33 -36.13
N HIS A 167 -0.85 31.62 -35.07
CA HIS A 167 0.24 32.58 -35.13
C HIS A 167 1.56 31.82 -34.97
N GLU A 168 2.39 31.82 -36.01
CA GLU A 168 3.68 31.13 -36.04
C GLU A 168 4.68 31.96 -36.85
N ASN A 169 5.91 32.13 -36.34
CA ASN A 169 6.95 32.95 -36.96
C ASN A 169 6.49 34.39 -37.28
N ASP A 170 5.79 35.02 -36.34
CA ASP A 170 5.22 36.37 -36.46
C ASP A 170 4.22 36.55 -37.62
N ILE A 171 3.65 35.44 -38.12
CA ILE A 171 2.67 35.43 -39.19
C ILE A 171 1.41 34.71 -38.72
N TYR A 172 0.26 35.38 -38.86
CA TYR A 172 -1.06 34.80 -38.74
C TYR A 172 -1.43 34.04 -40.02
N THR A 173 -1.90 32.82 -39.83
CA THR A 173 -2.45 31.95 -40.88
C THR A 173 -3.88 31.57 -40.52
N LEU A 174 -4.78 31.61 -41.51
CA LEU A 174 -6.17 31.17 -41.36
C LEU A 174 -6.24 29.67 -41.68
N LEU A 175 -6.56 28.86 -40.66
CA LEU A 175 -6.65 27.40 -40.79
C LEU A 175 -8.03 26.95 -41.29
N LYS A 176 -9.10 27.52 -40.71
CA LYS A 176 -10.49 27.17 -41.05
C LYS A 176 -11.38 28.41 -40.94
N CYS A 177 -12.40 28.51 -41.79
CA CYS A 177 -13.47 29.51 -41.72
C CYS A 177 -14.78 28.84 -42.13
N ASP A 178 -15.80 28.95 -41.29
CA ASP A 178 -17.08 28.28 -41.47
C ASP A 178 -18.22 29.22 -41.05
N PRO A 179 -19.08 29.68 -41.98
CA PRO A 179 -19.03 29.43 -43.42
C PRO A 179 -17.81 30.09 -44.11
N PRO A 180 -17.40 29.64 -45.32
CA PRO A 180 -16.32 30.29 -46.08
C PRO A 180 -16.67 31.72 -46.49
N LEU A 181 -15.72 32.64 -46.33
CA LEU A 181 -15.87 34.07 -46.69
C LEU A 181 -14.89 34.46 -47.80
N SER A 182 -15.35 35.20 -48.81
CA SER A 182 -14.56 35.61 -49.97
C SER A 182 -13.38 36.54 -49.64
N ASP A 183 -13.53 37.38 -48.62
CA ASP A 183 -12.61 38.49 -48.33
C ASP A 183 -11.47 38.09 -47.35
N THR A 184 -11.46 36.85 -46.88
CA THR A 184 -10.56 36.34 -45.82
C THR A 184 -9.08 36.57 -46.10
N LYS A 185 -8.61 36.33 -47.34
CA LYS A 185 -7.20 36.54 -47.71
C LYS A 185 -6.74 37.98 -47.50
N LYS A 186 -7.58 38.97 -47.85
CA LYS A 186 -7.26 40.40 -47.68
C LYS A 186 -7.20 40.76 -46.20
N MET A 187 -8.15 40.25 -45.43
CA MET A 187 -8.24 40.50 -43.99
C MET A 187 -7.04 39.92 -43.22
N VAL A 188 -6.59 38.70 -43.57
CA VAL A 188 -5.39 38.08 -42.98
C VAL A 188 -4.13 38.87 -43.34
N ASN A 189 -4.03 39.37 -44.58
CA ASN A 189 -2.92 40.23 -44.99
C ASN A 189 -2.90 41.56 -44.22
N GLU A 190 -4.07 42.16 -43.93
CA GLU A 190 -4.15 43.34 -43.07
C GLU A 190 -3.77 43.02 -41.62
N LEU A 191 -4.21 41.88 -41.09
CA LEU A 191 -3.85 41.40 -39.76
C LEU A 191 -2.33 41.26 -39.62
N ASN A 192 -1.66 40.64 -40.59
CA ASN A 192 -0.21 40.48 -40.60
C ASN A 192 0.56 41.81 -40.72
N LYS A 193 -0.06 42.85 -41.30
CA LYS A 193 0.55 44.20 -41.40
C LYS A 193 0.38 45.03 -40.14
N THR A 194 -0.77 44.90 -39.48
CA THR A 194 -1.19 45.79 -38.38
C THR A 194 -1.07 45.17 -37.00
N ASN A 195 -0.94 43.84 -36.92
CA ASN A 195 -1.08 43.05 -35.71
C ASN A 195 -2.40 43.33 -34.94
N GLY A 196 -3.43 43.79 -35.65
CA GLY A 196 -4.69 44.28 -35.09
C GLY A 196 -5.74 43.20 -34.88
N LEU A 197 -5.49 42.22 -33.99
CA LEU A 197 -6.38 41.07 -33.80
C LEU A 197 -7.83 41.47 -33.42
N PHE A 198 -8.01 42.45 -32.53
CA PHE A 198 -9.35 42.90 -32.14
C PHE A 198 -10.15 43.44 -33.34
N LYS A 199 -9.51 44.25 -34.18
CA LYS A 199 -10.12 44.80 -35.40
C LYS A 199 -10.46 43.67 -36.39
N PHE A 200 -9.57 42.70 -36.55
CA PHE A 200 -9.78 41.53 -37.39
C PHE A 200 -10.98 40.68 -36.92
N VAL A 201 -11.07 40.37 -35.63
CA VAL A 201 -12.19 39.60 -35.03
C VAL A 201 -13.53 40.32 -35.26
N ARG A 202 -13.56 41.65 -35.08
CA ARG A 202 -14.75 42.46 -35.34
C ARG A 202 -15.18 42.41 -36.81
N MET A 203 -14.22 42.57 -37.72
CA MET A 203 -14.47 42.52 -39.15
C MET A 203 -14.96 41.13 -39.60
N MET A 204 -14.40 40.05 -39.03
CA MET A 204 -14.88 38.68 -39.29
C MET A 204 -16.36 38.53 -38.88
N ARG A 205 -16.74 39.09 -37.73
CA ARG A 205 -18.13 39.07 -37.27
C ARG A 205 -19.06 39.83 -38.22
N GLU A 206 -18.67 41.02 -38.66
CA GLU A 206 -19.43 41.82 -39.64
C GLU A 206 -19.63 41.06 -40.95
N LYS A 207 -18.59 40.39 -41.46
CA LYS A 207 -18.68 39.56 -42.67
C LYS A 207 -19.58 38.34 -42.51
N PHE A 208 -19.56 37.69 -41.35
CA PHE A 208 -20.53 36.63 -41.06
C PHE A 208 -21.97 37.16 -41.04
N GLN A 209 -22.22 38.34 -40.46
CA GLN A 209 -23.55 38.99 -40.49
C GLN A 209 -24.00 39.32 -41.92
N GLU A 210 -23.11 39.88 -42.76
CA GLU A 210 -23.39 40.12 -44.18
C GLU A 210 -23.75 38.81 -44.92
N SER A 211 -23.02 37.73 -44.64
CA SER A 211 -23.28 36.43 -45.27
C SER A 211 -24.62 35.82 -44.84
N ALA A 212 -24.98 35.93 -43.55
CA ALA A 212 -26.23 35.43 -43.02
C ALA A 212 -27.45 36.18 -43.60
N THR A 213 -27.35 37.51 -43.76
CA THR A 213 -28.44 38.30 -44.38
C THR A 213 -28.63 37.99 -45.87
N ARG A 214 -27.56 37.70 -46.61
CA ARG A 214 -27.65 37.26 -48.01
C ARG A 214 -28.28 35.89 -48.17
N GLY A 215 -27.97 34.94 -47.29
CA GLY A 215 -28.61 33.62 -47.27
C GLY A 215 -30.13 33.70 -47.07
N ILE A 216 -30.59 34.66 -46.25
CA ILE A 216 -32.02 34.93 -46.04
C ILE A 216 -32.65 35.52 -47.31
N SER A 217 -32.01 36.50 -47.96
CA SER A 217 -32.53 37.15 -49.18
C SER A 217 -32.62 36.21 -50.40
N GLN A 218 -31.72 35.23 -50.54
CA GLN A 218 -31.81 34.21 -51.60
C GLN A 218 -32.98 33.24 -51.39
N ARG A 219 -33.40 32.99 -50.15
CA ARG A 219 -34.54 32.11 -49.84
C ARG A 219 -35.89 32.72 -50.22
N PHE A 220 -35.98 34.05 -50.24
CA PHE A 220 -37.22 34.77 -50.59
C PHE A 220 -37.32 35.17 -52.07
N SER A 221 -36.26 35.02 -52.87
CA SER A 221 -36.27 35.36 -54.32
C SER A 221 -36.51 34.17 -55.24
N SER A 222 -36.58 32.94 -54.72
CA SER A 222 -36.89 31.73 -55.51
C SER A 222 -38.38 31.39 -55.55
N HIS A 223 -39.27 32.27 -55.07
CA HIS A 223 -40.72 32.06 -55.09
C HIS A 223 -41.45 33.26 -55.68
N ASP A 224 -41.09 33.62 -56.92
CA ASP A 224 -41.92 34.51 -57.73
C ASP A 224 -41.92 33.99 -59.18
N GLN A 225 -42.93 33.16 -59.47
CA GLN A 225 -43.46 32.91 -60.81
C GLN A 225 -44.98 32.80 -60.65
N ASP A 226 -45.68 33.75 -61.26
CA ASP A 226 -47.14 33.86 -61.40
C ASP A 226 -47.42 33.87 -62.92
N PRO A 227 -48.65 33.65 -63.46
CA PRO A 227 -49.72 32.69 -63.17
C PRO A 227 -50.19 31.91 -64.43
N SER A 228 -51.13 30.97 -64.24
CA SER A 228 -52.14 30.46 -65.20
C SER A 228 -51.77 29.36 -66.22
N VAL A 229 -52.33 28.15 -66.03
CA VAL A 229 -53.43 27.63 -66.88
C VAL A 229 -54.23 26.54 -66.17
N ILE A 230 -55.55 26.67 -66.28
CA ILE A 230 -56.62 25.84 -65.73
C ILE A 230 -56.70 24.54 -66.52
N SER A 231 -56.92 23.40 -65.85
CA SER A 231 -57.62 22.28 -66.50
C SER A 231 -58.48 21.50 -65.50
N LEU A 232 -59.79 21.75 -65.61
CA LEU A 232 -60.88 21.05 -64.94
C LEU A 232 -61.06 19.68 -65.62
N SER A 233 -61.29 18.62 -64.83
CA SER A 233 -62.29 17.56 -65.09
C SER A 233 -62.20 16.40 -64.10
N ALA A 234 -63.26 16.21 -63.33
CA ALA A 234 -63.82 14.93 -62.88
C ALA A 234 -65.34 14.99 -63.20
N PRO A 235 -66.21 13.97 -63.00
CA PRO A 235 -66.01 12.60 -62.50
C PRO A 235 -66.80 11.54 -63.32
N VAL A 236 -66.63 10.23 -63.04
CA VAL A 236 -67.74 9.28 -62.73
C VAL A 236 -67.20 7.91 -62.30
N SER A 237 -67.61 7.45 -61.11
CA SER A 237 -67.69 6.02 -60.73
C SER A 237 -69.12 5.51 -61.07
N PRO A 238 -69.47 4.20 -61.03
CA PRO A 238 -69.59 3.51 -59.73
C PRO A 238 -69.45 1.95 -59.69
N VAL A 239 -69.30 1.49 -58.43
CA VAL A 239 -69.91 0.29 -57.79
C VAL A 239 -69.30 -1.11 -58.06
N SER A 240 -69.12 -2.01 -57.07
CA SER A 240 -69.15 -1.95 -55.59
C SER A 240 -68.86 -3.35 -54.99
N THR A 241 -68.63 -3.38 -53.65
CA THR A 241 -69.04 -4.44 -52.69
C THR A 241 -68.08 -5.64 -52.55
N GLU A 242 -67.63 -6.13 -51.38
CA GLU A 242 -67.78 -5.89 -49.92
C GLU A 242 -66.58 -6.64 -49.28
N ARG A 243 -66.04 -6.28 -48.11
CA ARG A 243 -66.64 -6.64 -46.80
C ARG A 243 -65.90 -5.93 -45.65
N SER A 244 -66.58 -4.95 -45.08
CA SER A 244 -66.85 -4.65 -43.65
C SER A 244 -66.04 -5.37 -42.54
N LEU A 245 -65.65 -4.79 -41.39
CA LEU A 245 -65.47 -3.45 -40.80
C LEU A 245 -64.98 -3.71 -39.34
N GLN A 246 -64.26 -2.73 -38.75
CA GLN A 246 -64.35 -2.25 -37.35
C GLN A 246 -63.00 -2.03 -36.62
N THR A 247 -62.62 -0.76 -36.54
CA THR A 247 -61.78 -0.06 -35.52
C THR A 247 -62.63 0.17 -34.23
N PRO A 248 -62.11 0.50 -33.00
CA PRO A 248 -61.23 1.67 -32.77
C PRO A 248 -60.36 1.77 -31.47
N ARG A 249 -59.47 2.78 -31.48
CA ARG A 249 -59.03 3.70 -30.39
C ARG A 249 -58.38 3.21 -29.06
N LYS A 250 -57.24 3.89 -28.78
CA LYS A 250 -56.71 4.45 -27.51
C LYS A 250 -56.46 3.51 -26.31
N GLU A 251 -55.21 3.48 -25.81
CA GLU A 251 -54.87 4.04 -24.48
C GLU A 251 -53.36 4.16 -24.21
N LYS A 252 -53.05 4.98 -23.19
CA LYS A 252 -51.75 5.36 -22.64
C LYS A 252 -50.99 4.17 -22.04
N GLY A 253 -49.66 4.24 -22.01
CA GLY A 253 -48.86 3.31 -21.23
C GLY A 253 -47.36 3.63 -21.26
N GLN A 254 -46.93 4.37 -20.26
CA GLN A 254 -45.56 4.60 -19.83
C GLN A 254 -44.82 3.26 -19.65
N LEU A 255 -43.59 3.14 -20.14
CA LEU A 255 -42.70 2.05 -19.73
C LEU A 255 -41.34 2.59 -19.34
N GLU A 256 -41.09 2.47 -18.04
CA GLU A 256 -39.87 2.77 -17.35
C GLU A 256 -38.76 1.77 -17.69
N PHE A 257 -37.55 2.31 -17.71
CA PHE A 257 -36.34 1.83 -17.05
C PHE A 257 -36.38 0.39 -16.48
N LEU A 258 -35.62 -0.52 -17.08
CA LEU A 258 -35.33 -1.83 -16.49
C LEU A 258 -33.96 -1.79 -15.79
N GLU A 259 -33.98 -1.59 -14.47
CA GLU A 259 -32.87 -1.95 -13.58
C GLU A 259 -32.74 -3.47 -13.51
N SER A 260 -31.53 -3.98 -13.72
CA SER A 260 -31.16 -5.35 -13.36
C SER A 260 -30.40 -5.35 -12.03
N GLN A 261 -31.09 -5.79 -10.98
CA GLN A 261 -30.49 -6.15 -9.70
C GLN A 261 -29.65 -7.45 -9.81
N SER A 262 -28.50 -7.48 -9.13
CA SER A 262 -28.04 -8.72 -8.49
C SER A 262 -27.18 -8.46 -7.23
N LYS A 263 -27.86 -8.59 -6.08
CA LYS A 263 -27.50 -9.34 -4.84
C LYS A 263 -26.17 -9.06 -4.11
N SER A 264 -26.31 -8.27 -3.05
CA SER A 264 -25.86 -8.41 -1.65
C SER A 264 -24.94 -9.58 -1.22
N ARG A 265 -23.90 -9.27 -0.44
CA ARG A 265 -23.80 -9.74 0.97
C ARG A 265 -22.82 -8.94 1.83
N LYS A 266 -23.28 -8.75 3.07
CA LYS A 266 -22.82 -7.93 4.19
C LYS A 266 -21.82 -8.73 5.04
N VAL A 267 -20.73 -8.13 5.52
CA VAL A 267 -19.87 -8.70 6.57
C VAL A 267 -19.93 -7.80 7.80
N THR A 268 -20.46 -8.35 8.88
CA THR A 268 -20.53 -7.78 10.23
C THR A 268 -19.33 -8.22 11.08
N LYS A 269 -18.89 -7.31 11.95
CA LYS A 269 -17.90 -7.52 13.02
C LYS A 269 -18.36 -8.59 14.02
N GLY A 270 -17.43 -9.37 14.56
CA GLY A 270 -17.60 -10.24 15.72
C GLY A 270 -16.26 -10.51 16.41
N LEU A 271 -16.21 -10.22 17.71
CA LEU A 271 -15.13 -10.53 18.64
C LEU A 271 -15.20 -12.00 19.11
N SER A 272 -14.08 -12.46 19.68
CA SER A 272 -13.92 -13.43 20.79
C SER A 272 -13.39 -14.85 20.52
N LEU A 273 -12.36 -15.14 21.34
CA LEU A 273 -11.97 -16.38 22.04
C LEU A 273 -11.04 -17.45 21.40
N GLN A 274 -9.85 -17.49 22.03
CA GLN A 274 -8.99 -18.62 22.43
C GLN A 274 -9.33 -20.07 22.01
N SER A 275 -8.29 -20.79 21.57
CA SER A 275 -7.94 -22.17 22.00
C SER A 275 -6.55 -22.51 21.41
N SER A 276 -5.47 -22.62 22.18
CA SER A 276 -5.00 -23.78 22.96
C SER A 276 -4.48 -24.97 22.13
N SER A 277 -3.21 -25.30 22.40
CA SER A 277 -2.56 -26.62 22.43
C SER A 277 -2.76 -27.61 21.27
N CYS A 278 -1.64 -27.95 20.60
CA CYS A 278 -1.28 -29.35 20.30
C CYS A 278 0.24 -29.50 20.13
N ARG A 279 0.85 -30.24 21.06
CA ARG A 279 2.16 -30.90 20.91
C ARG A 279 2.05 -32.01 19.87
N ARG A 280 3.05 -32.17 18.98
CA ARG A 280 3.69 -33.48 18.69
C ARG A 280 4.90 -33.37 17.74
N SER A 281 6.05 -33.70 18.32
CA SER A 281 7.30 -34.30 17.81
C SER A 281 7.60 -34.36 16.30
N ALA A 282 8.84 -33.99 15.95
CA ALA A 282 9.60 -34.61 14.86
C ALA A 282 10.85 -35.30 15.44
N ARG A 283 10.97 -36.61 15.21
CA ARG A 283 12.20 -37.41 15.44
C ARG A 283 13.22 -37.03 14.36
N LEU A 284 14.41 -36.61 14.76
CA LEU A 284 15.56 -36.46 13.88
C LEU A 284 16.44 -37.72 13.96
N ARG A 285 16.76 -38.24 12.78
CA ARG A 285 17.60 -39.41 12.52
C ARG A 285 19.07 -39.07 12.81
N GLY A 286 19.82 -40.08 13.23
CA GLY A 286 21.22 -39.97 13.59
C GLY A 286 22.16 -39.76 12.41
N LEU A 287 23.39 -39.40 12.77
CA LEU A 287 24.61 -39.55 11.98
C LEU A 287 25.80 -39.51 12.97
N ASN A 288 26.61 -40.57 12.89
CA ASN A 288 27.99 -40.78 13.34
C ASN A 288 28.36 -40.61 14.82
#